data_AF-A0A094CBK3-F1
#
_entry.id   AF-A0A094CBK3-F1
#
_cell.length_a   1.000
_cell.length_b   1.000
_cell.length_c   1.000
_cell.angle_alpha   90.00
_cell.angle_beta   90.00
_cell.angle_gamma   90.00
#
_symmetry.space_group_name_H-M   'P 1'
#
loop_
_entity.id
_entity.type
_entity.pdbx_description
1 polymer ?
#
loop_
_entity_poly.entity_id
_entity_poly.type
_entity_poly.pdbx_seq_one_letter_code
_entity_poly.pdbx_strand_id
1 'polypeptide(L)'
;MLDFDFICKRSTPSVAGIIYTFGGQFVSKMYWGTSETLLPVYQSVDKAMAKHSDVDTVVNFASSRSVYQSTMELMEYPQIRSIAIIAEGVPERRAREILHVAKQKGITIIGPATVGGIKPGAFKIGNTGGMMDNIVASKLYRPGSVGYVSKSGGMSNELNNIICNTTDGVYEGVAIGGDRYPGTTFIDHLLRYQADPDCKILLLLGEVGGIEEYRVIEAVQDGTITKPIVAWAIGTCASMFKTEVQFGHAGSFANSQLETAANKNKAMKEAGFHVPDTFEDMPALLSSVYQTLVKNGSIKPKAEPIVPKIPLDYSWAQELGLIRKPAAFISTISDDRGQELLYAGMPISDVFKEDIGIGGVMSLLWFRRRLPDYASKFLEMVLMLTADHG
;
A
#
# COMPACT_ATOMS: atom_id res chain seq x y z
N MET A 1 1.94 3.35 9.46
CA MET A 1 1.57 4.79 9.47
C MET A 1 2.20 5.50 10.66
N LEU A 2 2.03 5.01 11.88
CA LEU A 2 2.59 5.62 13.10
C LEU A 2 4.11 5.88 13.05
N ASP A 3 4.91 4.96 12.52
CA ASP A 3 6.37 5.19 12.39
C ASP A 3 6.70 6.35 11.45
N PHE A 4 5.89 6.53 10.39
CA PHE A 4 6.01 7.65 9.49
C PHE A 4 5.64 8.97 10.19
N ASP A 5 4.58 8.97 10.96
CA ASP A 5 4.16 10.14 11.73
C ASP A 5 5.25 10.55 12.74
N PHE A 6 5.85 9.56 13.41
CA PHE A 6 6.93 9.76 14.37
C PHE A 6 8.19 10.34 13.71
N ILE A 7 8.64 9.78 12.58
CA ILE A 7 9.81 10.32 11.86
C ILE A 7 9.54 11.72 11.27
N CYS A 8 8.29 12.00 10.91
CA CYS A 8 7.86 13.34 10.48
C CYS A 8 7.71 14.32 11.65
N LYS A 9 7.98 13.91 12.89
CA LYS A 9 7.84 14.71 14.11
C LYS A 9 6.43 15.27 14.31
N ARG A 10 5.40 14.51 13.93
CA ARG A 10 4.03 14.86 14.24
C ARG A 10 3.81 14.85 15.76
N SER A 11 2.94 15.73 16.24
CA SER A 11 2.54 15.76 17.65
C SER A 11 1.61 14.60 18.02
N THR A 12 0.81 14.12 17.06
CA THR A 12 -0.17 13.05 17.26
C THR A 12 -0.09 11.99 16.15
N PRO A 13 -0.39 10.72 16.48
CA PRO A 13 -0.61 9.66 15.49
C PRO A 13 -1.67 10.06 14.46
N SER A 14 -1.48 9.67 13.22
CA SER A 14 -2.46 9.90 12.17
C SER A 14 -3.64 8.91 12.17
N VAL A 15 -3.51 7.79 12.90
CA VAL A 15 -4.57 6.79 13.06
C VAL A 15 -5.24 7.00 14.41
N ALA A 16 -6.49 7.45 14.39
CA ALA A 16 -7.28 7.68 15.60
C ALA A 16 -7.90 6.39 16.18
N GLY A 17 -8.27 5.45 15.31
CA GLY A 17 -8.87 4.17 15.67
C GLY A 17 -8.97 3.23 14.48
N ILE A 18 -9.31 1.97 14.74
CA ILE A 18 -9.47 0.92 13.73
C ILE A 18 -10.91 0.46 13.73
N ILE A 19 -11.51 0.23 12.56
CA ILE A 19 -12.84 -0.37 12.42
C ILE A 19 -12.66 -1.81 11.95
N TYR A 20 -13.11 -2.78 12.75
CA TYR A 20 -13.06 -4.21 12.45
C TYR A 20 -14.37 -4.89 12.83
N THR A 21 -15.22 -5.15 11.84
CA THR A 21 -16.61 -5.56 12.03
C THR A 21 -16.79 -7.04 12.42
N PHE A 22 -15.77 -7.88 12.28
CA PHE A 22 -15.84 -9.32 12.55
C PHE A 22 -15.47 -9.70 14.00
N GLY A 23 -14.98 -8.76 14.81
CA GLY A 23 -14.53 -9.01 16.18
C GLY A 23 -15.26 -8.17 17.23
N GLY A 24 -14.92 -8.40 18.50
CA GLY A 24 -15.37 -7.53 19.59
C GLY A 24 -14.65 -6.19 19.61
N GLN A 25 -15.06 -5.30 20.51
CA GLN A 25 -14.34 -4.06 20.80
C GLN A 25 -13.11 -4.37 21.68
N PHE A 26 -11.92 -4.01 21.22
CA PHE A 26 -10.67 -4.19 21.97
C PHE A 26 -9.70 -3.03 21.69
N VAL A 27 -8.52 -3.09 22.28
CA VAL A 27 -7.46 -2.10 22.09
C VAL A 27 -6.25 -2.79 21.48
N SER A 28 -5.77 -2.25 20.37
CA SER A 28 -4.54 -2.73 19.72
C SER A 28 -3.35 -1.96 20.25
N LYS A 29 -2.35 -2.70 20.75
CA LYS A 29 -1.06 -2.14 21.14
C LYS A 29 -0.22 -1.84 19.89
N MET A 30 0.30 -0.63 19.80
CA MET A 30 1.15 -0.14 18.71
C MET A 30 2.38 0.58 19.30
N TYR A 31 3.33 0.97 18.43
CA TYR A 31 4.47 1.78 18.84
C TYR A 31 4.33 3.24 18.39
N TRP A 32 4.83 4.14 19.24
CA TRP A 32 5.10 5.54 18.95
C TRP A 32 6.57 5.83 19.29
N GLY A 33 7.44 5.67 18.30
CA GLY A 33 8.88 5.60 18.52
C GLY A 33 9.22 4.35 19.34
N THR A 34 9.81 4.54 20.52
CA THR A 34 10.11 3.45 21.47
C THR A 34 9.02 3.21 22.52
N SER A 35 7.99 4.06 22.55
CA SER A 35 6.90 3.95 23.53
C SER A 35 5.74 3.14 22.99
N GLU A 36 5.09 2.35 23.85
CA GLU A 36 3.84 1.68 23.48
C GLU A 36 2.67 2.68 23.53
N THR A 37 1.80 2.63 22.54
CA THR A 37 0.54 3.36 22.47
C THR A 37 -0.62 2.41 22.17
N LEU A 38 -1.83 2.86 22.45
CA LEU A 38 -3.04 2.05 22.42
C LEU A 38 -4.03 2.66 21.43
N LEU A 39 -4.39 1.89 20.39
CA LEU A 39 -5.41 2.28 19.42
C LEU A 39 -6.72 1.55 19.69
N PRO A 40 -7.85 2.26 19.83
CA PRO A 40 -9.16 1.62 19.97
C PRO A 40 -9.57 0.91 18.68
N VAL A 41 -10.14 -0.29 18.81
CA VAL A 41 -10.71 -1.08 17.72
C VAL A 41 -12.21 -1.19 17.91
N TYR A 42 -12.97 -0.68 16.95
CA TYR A 42 -14.43 -0.59 16.95
C TYR A 42 -15.06 -1.65 16.07
N GLN A 43 -16.14 -2.27 16.56
CA GLN A 43 -16.93 -3.21 15.77
C GLN A 43 -17.92 -2.52 14.82
N SER A 44 -18.27 -1.25 15.06
CA SER A 44 -19.27 -0.50 14.28
C SER A 44 -18.73 0.85 13.84
N VAL A 45 -19.06 1.27 12.62
CA VAL A 45 -18.70 2.59 12.08
C VAL A 45 -19.28 3.70 12.94
N ASP A 46 -20.55 3.61 13.34
CA ASP A 46 -21.23 4.60 14.20
C ASP A 46 -20.43 4.95 15.46
N LYS A 47 -19.99 3.94 16.22
CA LYS A 47 -19.21 4.16 17.45
C LYS A 47 -17.86 4.83 17.17
N ALA A 48 -17.19 4.45 16.08
CA ALA A 48 -15.91 5.05 15.71
C ALA A 48 -16.10 6.53 15.35
N MET A 49 -17.09 6.84 14.50
CA MET A 49 -17.38 8.20 14.04
C MET A 49 -17.85 9.11 15.17
N ALA A 50 -18.68 8.59 16.08
CA ALA A 50 -19.14 9.34 17.25
C ALA A 50 -18.01 9.63 18.25
N LYS A 51 -17.02 8.74 18.37
CA LYS A 51 -15.89 8.91 19.29
C LYS A 51 -14.78 9.80 18.73
N HIS A 52 -14.65 9.84 17.40
CA HIS A 52 -13.60 10.56 16.67
C HIS A 52 -14.19 11.56 15.68
N SER A 53 -14.84 12.60 16.20
CA SER A 53 -15.44 13.68 15.39
C SER A 53 -14.41 14.52 14.62
N ASP A 54 -13.13 14.39 14.97
CA ASP A 54 -11.97 15.05 14.35
C ASP A 54 -11.40 14.29 13.15
N VAL A 55 -11.86 13.06 12.89
CA VAL A 55 -11.42 12.26 11.75
C VAL A 55 -12.15 12.67 10.47
N ASP A 56 -11.38 13.02 9.44
CA ASP A 56 -11.89 13.40 8.12
C ASP A 56 -11.51 12.41 7.00
N THR A 57 -10.63 11.45 7.31
CA THR A 57 -10.02 10.55 6.33
C THR A 57 -10.13 9.10 6.78
N VAL A 58 -10.58 8.22 5.88
CA VAL A 58 -10.67 6.78 6.15
C VAL A 58 -9.85 5.99 5.13
N VAL A 59 -9.01 5.08 5.63
CA VAL A 59 -8.28 4.12 4.79
C VAL A 59 -9.05 2.80 4.80
N ASN A 60 -9.76 2.52 3.71
CA ASN A 60 -10.66 1.38 3.58
C ASN A 60 -9.92 0.14 3.03
N PHE A 61 -9.53 -0.74 3.95
CA PHE A 61 -8.93 -2.05 3.67
C PHE A 61 -9.95 -3.18 3.50
N ALA A 62 -11.24 -2.87 3.37
CA ALA A 62 -12.26 -3.88 3.09
C ALA A 62 -11.93 -4.63 1.79
N SER A 63 -12.25 -5.92 1.74
CA SER A 63 -12.09 -6.72 0.51
C SER A 63 -12.93 -6.19 -0.65
N SER A 64 -12.61 -6.57 -1.89
CA SER A 64 -13.39 -6.21 -3.08
C SER A 64 -14.88 -6.60 -3.00
N ARG A 65 -15.23 -7.60 -2.18
CA ARG A 65 -16.61 -8.04 -1.93
C ARG A 65 -17.38 -7.11 -0.98
N SER A 66 -16.69 -6.48 -0.04
CA SER A 66 -17.29 -5.68 1.05
C SER A 66 -17.11 -4.18 0.86
N VAL A 67 -16.17 -3.76 0.00
CA VAL A 67 -15.73 -2.36 -0.14
C VAL A 67 -16.83 -1.42 -0.61
N TYR A 68 -17.76 -1.90 -1.43
CA TYR A 68 -18.90 -1.11 -1.86
C TYR A 68 -19.76 -0.73 -0.66
N GLN A 69 -20.22 -1.72 0.12
CA GLN A 69 -21.08 -1.47 1.27
C GLN A 69 -20.38 -0.61 2.32
N SER A 70 -19.11 -0.90 2.64
CA SER A 70 -18.38 -0.12 3.65
C SER A 70 -18.12 1.31 3.20
N THR A 71 -17.82 1.55 1.92
CA THR A 71 -17.62 2.92 1.41
C THR A 71 -18.93 3.71 1.40
N MET A 72 -20.04 3.08 1.00
CA MET A 72 -21.36 3.72 1.04
C MET A 72 -21.76 4.10 2.47
N GLU A 73 -21.56 3.22 3.45
CA GLU A 73 -21.79 3.51 4.86
C GLU A 73 -20.93 4.67 5.37
N LEU A 74 -19.63 4.67 5.06
CA LEU A 74 -18.70 5.74 5.45
C LEU A 74 -19.08 7.12 4.89
N MET A 75 -19.67 7.17 3.69
CA MET A 75 -20.12 8.41 3.06
C MET A 75 -21.41 8.98 3.68
N GLU A 76 -22.08 8.28 4.59
CA GLU A 76 -23.20 8.85 5.35
C GLU A 76 -22.76 9.78 6.48
N TYR A 77 -21.48 9.74 6.88
CA TYR A 77 -20.96 10.58 7.96
C TYR A 77 -20.36 11.88 7.40
N PRO A 78 -20.92 13.06 7.76
CA PRO A 78 -20.54 14.34 7.15
C PRO A 78 -19.12 14.81 7.49
N GLN A 79 -18.49 14.25 8.54
CA GLN A 79 -17.11 14.54 8.89
C GLN A 79 -16.11 13.99 7.87
N ILE A 80 -16.48 12.95 7.11
CA ILE A 80 -15.59 12.29 6.15
C ILE A 80 -15.46 13.14 4.88
N ARG A 81 -14.22 13.50 4.56
CA ARG A 81 -13.83 14.29 3.39
C ARG A 81 -13.03 13.49 2.39
N SER A 82 -12.36 12.43 2.83
CA SER A 82 -11.50 11.59 2.00
C SER A 82 -11.61 10.12 2.36
N ILE A 83 -11.71 9.25 1.35
CA ILE A 83 -11.67 7.80 1.52
C ILE A 83 -10.64 7.22 0.55
N ALA A 84 -9.66 6.50 1.07
CA ALA A 84 -8.73 5.72 0.26
C ALA A 84 -9.23 4.28 0.14
N ILE A 85 -9.47 3.80 -1.07
CA ILE A 85 -10.00 2.47 -1.35
C ILE A 85 -8.86 1.56 -1.81
N ILE A 86 -8.38 0.68 -0.93
CA ILE A 86 -7.20 -0.14 -1.22
C ILE A 86 -7.54 -1.38 -2.08
N ALA A 87 -8.77 -1.86 -1.99
CA ALA A 87 -9.22 -3.08 -2.67
C ALA A 87 -9.01 -3.01 -4.19
N GLU A 88 -8.37 -4.04 -4.73
CA GLU A 88 -8.30 -4.30 -6.17
C GLU A 88 -9.42 -5.27 -6.60
N GLY A 89 -9.89 -5.14 -7.84
CA GLY A 89 -10.96 -5.99 -8.38
C GLY A 89 -12.36 -5.54 -7.96
N VAL A 90 -12.58 -4.24 -7.76
CA VAL A 90 -13.91 -3.69 -7.54
C VAL A 90 -14.67 -3.67 -8.88
N PRO A 91 -15.89 -4.25 -8.96
CA PRO A 91 -16.63 -4.23 -10.22
C PRO A 91 -16.84 -2.80 -10.73
N GLU A 92 -16.58 -2.54 -12.02
CA GLU A 92 -16.61 -1.20 -12.62
C GLU A 92 -17.92 -0.43 -12.35
N ARG A 93 -19.05 -1.14 -12.33
CA ARG A 93 -20.36 -0.54 -11.97
C ARG A 93 -20.36 0.00 -10.54
N ARG A 94 -19.81 -0.75 -9.59
CA ARG A 94 -19.75 -0.33 -8.17
C ARG A 94 -18.79 0.83 -7.98
N ALA A 95 -17.65 0.83 -8.67
CA ALA A 95 -16.73 1.98 -8.68
C ALA A 95 -17.44 3.26 -9.19
N ARG A 96 -18.22 3.17 -10.28
CA ARG A 96 -19.00 4.30 -10.81
C ARG A 96 -20.11 4.77 -9.85
N GLU A 97 -20.80 3.85 -9.18
CA GLU A 97 -21.82 4.19 -8.18
C GLU A 97 -21.19 4.93 -6.97
N ILE A 98 -20.05 4.44 -6.46
CA ILE A 98 -19.27 5.11 -5.41
C ILE A 98 -18.88 6.52 -5.87
N LEU A 99 -18.30 6.65 -7.06
CA LEU A 99 -17.88 7.93 -7.63
C LEU A 99 -19.03 8.92 -7.75
N HIS A 100 -20.20 8.46 -8.20
CA HIS A 100 -21.38 9.31 -8.34
C HIS A 100 -21.81 9.92 -6.99
N VAL A 101 -21.90 9.09 -5.95
CA VAL A 101 -22.28 9.53 -4.61
C VAL A 101 -21.20 10.42 -3.97
N ALA A 102 -19.93 10.04 -4.13
CA ALA A 102 -18.81 10.82 -3.62
C ALA A 102 -18.79 12.24 -4.21
N LYS A 103 -19.03 12.39 -5.51
CA LYS A 103 -19.13 13.70 -6.18
C LYS A 103 -20.31 14.53 -5.64
N GLN A 104 -21.47 13.92 -5.42
CA GLN A 104 -22.62 14.62 -4.84
C GLN A 104 -22.36 15.12 -3.43
N LYS A 105 -21.59 14.36 -2.64
CA LYS A 105 -21.24 14.69 -1.25
C LYS A 105 -19.94 15.51 -1.11
N GLY A 106 -19.22 15.76 -2.21
CA GLY A 106 -17.93 16.44 -2.18
C GLY A 106 -16.82 15.67 -1.44
N ILE A 107 -16.86 14.33 -1.49
CA ILE A 107 -15.89 13.44 -0.85
C ILE A 107 -14.83 13.03 -1.88
N THR A 108 -13.57 13.13 -1.50
CA THR A 108 -12.43 12.70 -2.33
C THR A 108 -12.24 11.19 -2.21
N ILE A 109 -12.18 10.48 -3.33
CA ILE A 109 -11.94 9.03 -3.35
C ILE A 109 -10.60 8.74 -4.03
N ILE A 110 -9.60 8.26 -3.28
CA ILE A 110 -8.32 7.80 -3.84
C ILE A 110 -8.40 6.29 -4.03
N GLY A 111 -8.29 5.80 -5.27
CA GLY A 111 -8.56 4.40 -5.63
C GLY A 111 -9.90 4.24 -6.37
N PRO A 112 -10.44 3.01 -6.55
CA PRO A 112 -9.95 1.74 -6.00
C PRO A 112 -8.64 1.24 -6.61
N ALA A 113 -8.16 0.07 -6.18
CA ALA A 113 -6.93 -0.55 -6.65
C ALA A 113 -5.69 0.36 -6.50
N THR A 114 -5.54 0.97 -5.32
CA THR A 114 -4.42 1.86 -5.01
C THR A 114 -3.69 1.47 -3.73
N VAL A 115 -2.40 1.82 -3.65
CA VAL A 115 -1.67 1.83 -2.37
C VAL A 115 -2.03 3.07 -1.52
N GLY A 116 -2.56 4.11 -2.17
CA GLY A 116 -2.94 5.39 -1.57
C GLY A 116 -2.08 6.55 -2.07
N GLY A 117 -1.41 7.21 -1.15
CA GLY A 117 -0.63 8.41 -1.39
C GLY A 117 0.17 8.82 -0.16
N ILE A 118 1.14 9.70 -0.36
CA ILE A 118 2.06 10.18 0.66
C ILE A 118 2.28 11.68 0.51
N LYS A 119 2.13 12.41 1.61
CA LYS A 119 2.54 13.80 1.76
C LYS A 119 3.67 13.86 2.77
N PRO A 120 4.94 13.87 2.31
CA PRO A 120 6.11 13.88 3.19
C PRO A 120 6.05 14.94 4.29
N GLY A 121 6.38 14.54 5.53
CA GLY A 121 6.26 15.41 6.70
C GLY A 121 4.84 15.55 7.26
N ALA A 122 3.81 15.06 6.56
CA ALA A 122 2.41 15.24 6.94
C ALA A 122 1.66 13.91 7.10
N PHE A 123 1.35 13.17 6.04
CA PHE A 123 0.50 11.98 6.16
C PHE A 123 0.86 10.94 5.10
N LYS A 124 0.77 9.66 5.46
CA LYS A 124 0.84 8.55 4.50
C LYS A 124 -0.39 7.67 4.60
N ILE A 125 -0.98 7.32 3.47
CA ILE A 125 -2.12 6.41 3.41
C ILE A 125 -1.59 4.97 3.45
N GLY A 126 -1.95 4.26 4.52
CA GLY A 126 -1.70 2.83 4.65
C GLY A 126 -0.23 2.44 4.45
N ASN A 127 0.00 1.68 3.38
CA ASN A 127 1.29 1.06 3.05
C ASN A 127 2.13 1.88 2.06
N THR A 128 1.68 3.08 1.67
CA THR A 128 2.41 3.92 0.70
C THR A 128 3.83 4.21 1.20
N GLY A 129 4.83 4.05 0.33
CA GLY A 129 6.24 4.23 0.67
C GLY A 129 6.87 3.06 1.43
N GLY A 130 6.12 2.01 1.77
CA GLY A 130 6.64 0.78 2.36
C GLY A 130 7.17 0.93 3.78
N MET A 131 8.20 0.12 4.08
CA MET A 131 8.91 0.08 5.36
C MET A 131 9.74 1.35 5.60
N MET A 132 10.13 1.56 6.86
CA MET A 132 10.86 2.77 7.26
C MET A 132 12.21 2.95 6.57
N ASP A 133 12.90 1.87 6.22
CA ASP A 133 14.16 1.93 5.48
C ASP A 133 13.98 2.67 4.14
N ASN A 134 12.88 2.38 3.43
CA ASN A 134 12.56 3.06 2.17
C ASN A 134 12.08 4.51 2.40
N ILE A 135 11.29 4.76 3.45
CA ILE A 135 10.90 6.15 3.81
C ILE A 135 12.13 7.03 4.06
N VAL A 136 13.15 6.50 4.74
CA VAL A 136 14.40 7.21 5.00
C VAL A 136 15.24 7.33 3.73
N ALA A 137 15.43 6.23 2.98
CA ALA A 137 16.23 6.21 1.75
C ALA A 137 15.69 7.21 0.71
N SER A 138 14.37 7.27 0.55
CA SER A 138 13.70 8.21 -0.37
C SER A 138 13.42 9.59 0.25
N LYS A 139 13.93 9.87 1.45
CA LYS A 139 13.79 11.16 2.16
C LYS A 139 12.34 11.63 2.33
N LEU A 140 11.40 10.69 2.46
CA LEU A 140 9.95 10.95 2.52
C LEU A 140 9.48 11.50 3.88
N TYR A 141 10.40 11.69 4.83
CA TYR A 141 10.10 12.29 6.15
C TYR A 141 10.08 13.82 6.12
N ARG A 142 10.42 14.46 4.99
CA ARG A 142 10.37 15.92 4.79
C ARG A 142 9.84 16.26 3.39
N PRO A 143 9.13 17.39 3.22
CA PRO A 143 8.61 17.80 1.90
C PRO A 143 9.70 18.38 1.00
N GLY A 144 9.67 18.02 -0.28
CA GLY A 144 10.35 18.73 -1.37
C GLY A 144 9.37 19.55 -2.21
N SER A 145 9.67 19.73 -3.50
CA SER A 145 8.91 20.62 -4.40
C SER A 145 8.18 19.90 -5.54
N VAL A 146 8.27 18.56 -5.63
CA VAL A 146 7.68 17.79 -6.74
C VAL A 146 6.38 17.09 -6.33
N GLY A 147 5.26 17.48 -6.95
CA GLY A 147 3.98 16.80 -6.78
C GLY A 147 3.75 15.79 -7.89
N TYR A 148 3.53 14.52 -7.57
CA TYR A 148 3.29 13.49 -8.58
C TYR A 148 1.91 12.84 -8.48
N VAL A 149 1.44 12.36 -9.63
CA VAL A 149 0.26 11.50 -9.73
C VAL A 149 0.55 10.33 -10.68
N SER A 150 0.18 9.11 -10.27
CA SER A 150 0.43 7.86 -10.99
C SER A 150 -0.82 6.98 -10.97
N LYS A 151 -1.00 6.08 -11.93
CA LYS A 151 -1.96 4.96 -11.80
C LYS A 151 -1.41 3.84 -10.91
N SER A 152 -0.18 3.40 -11.17
CA SER A 152 0.45 2.28 -10.47
C SER A 152 0.94 2.65 -9.08
N GLY A 153 0.51 1.88 -8.07
CA GLY A 153 1.05 1.97 -6.71
C GLY A 153 2.52 1.54 -6.61
N GLY A 154 2.94 0.50 -7.35
CA GLY A 154 4.34 0.07 -7.40
C GLY A 154 5.25 1.16 -7.98
N MET A 155 4.88 1.72 -9.14
CA MET A 155 5.65 2.81 -9.74
C MET A 155 5.61 4.09 -8.92
N SER A 156 4.57 4.33 -8.10
CA SER A 156 4.59 5.46 -7.17
C SER A 156 5.77 5.39 -6.20
N ASN A 157 6.17 4.18 -5.78
CA ASN A 157 7.33 4.00 -4.93
C ASN A 157 8.65 4.18 -5.68
N GLU A 158 8.70 3.76 -6.95
CA GLU A 158 9.86 4.05 -7.81
C GLU A 158 9.99 5.55 -8.10
N LEU A 159 8.87 6.26 -8.29
CA LEU A 159 8.88 7.72 -8.42
C LEU A 159 9.43 8.39 -7.17
N ASN A 160 9.12 7.90 -5.95
CA ASN A 160 9.73 8.41 -4.72
C ASN A 160 11.26 8.32 -4.79
N ASN A 161 11.80 7.19 -5.27
CA ASN A 161 13.24 6.96 -5.44
C ASN A 161 13.85 7.85 -6.55
N ILE A 162 13.22 7.95 -7.72
CA ILE A 162 13.70 8.81 -8.82
C ILE A 162 13.72 10.27 -8.37
N ILE A 163 12.63 10.76 -7.76
CA ILE A 163 12.47 12.15 -7.36
C ILE A 163 13.49 12.52 -6.27
N CYS A 164 13.71 11.66 -5.26
CA CYS A 164 14.65 11.96 -4.17
C CYS A 164 16.11 12.03 -4.62
N ASN A 165 16.46 11.32 -5.70
CA ASN A 165 17.81 11.28 -6.26
C ASN A 165 18.07 12.40 -7.26
N THR A 166 17.02 13.04 -7.79
CA THR A 166 17.15 14.04 -8.88
C THR A 166 16.70 15.45 -8.50
N THR A 167 15.96 15.61 -7.39
CA THR A 167 15.36 16.88 -6.94
C THR A 167 15.51 17.07 -5.42
N ASP A 168 14.85 18.08 -4.83
CA ASP A 168 14.77 18.26 -3.37
C ASP A 168 13.82 17.27 -2.67
N GLY A 169 12.99 16.55 -3.42
CA GLY A 169 12.12 15.49 -2.94
C GLY A 169 10.65 15.67 -3.32
N VAL A 170 9.84 14.72 -2.85
CA VAL A 170 8.39 14.71 -3.08
C VAL A 170 7.70 15.75 -2.20
N TYR A 171 6.83 16.58 -2.78
CA TYR A 171 5.89 17.43 -2.07
C TYR A 171 4.65 16.67 -1.64
N GLU A 172 3.99 16.01 -2.61
CA GLU A 172 2.83 15.14 -2.41
C GLU A 172 2.76 14.15 -3.57
N GLY A 173 2.51 12.87 -3.26
CA GLY A 173 2.44 11.79 -4.22
C GLY A 173 1.14 11.03 -4.08
N VAL A 174 0.42 10.81 -5.18
CA VAL A 174 -0.83 10.05 -5.18
C VAL A 174 -0.83 8.98 -6.26
N ALA A 175 -1.20 7.76 -5.89
CA ALA A 175 -1.59 6.73 -6.85
C ALA A 175 -3.13 6.74 -6.97
N ILE A 176 -3.68 7.08 -8.13
CA ILE A 176 -5.14 7.13 -8.35
C ILE A 176 -5.76 5.73 -8.45
N GLY A 177 -4.93 4.73 -8.76
CA GLY A 177 -5.32 3.32 -8.89
C GLY A 177 -5.42 2.85 -10.34
N GLY A 178 -5.33 1.53 -10.53
CA GLY A 178 -5.32 0.88 -11.84
C GLY A 178 -6.69 0.56 -12.44
N ASP A 179 -7.77 0.79 -11.68
CA ASP A 179 -9.13 0.53 -12.15
C ASP A 179 -9.54 1.51 -13.27
N ARG A 180 -10.45 1.07 -14.15
CA ARG A 180 -10.92 1.87 -15.30
C ARG A 180 -11.59 3.19 -14.90
N TYR A 181 -12.28 3.19 -13.76
CA TYR A 181 -13.00 4.36 -13.23
C TYR A 181 -12.48 4.69 -11.83
N PRO A 182 -11.32 5.34 -11.71
CA PRO A 182 -10.80 5.77 -10.42
C PRO A 182 -11.70 6.87 -9.84
N GLY A 183 -11.74 6.95 -8.51
CA GLY A 183 -12.56 7.90 -7.76
C GLY A 183 -12.14 9.36 -7.95
N THR A 184 -10.85 9.58 -8.17
CA THR A 184 -10.24 10.83 -8.62
C THR A 184 -9.30 10.53 -9.77
N THR A 185 -9.13 11.50 -10.68
CA THR A 185 -8.31 11.31 -11.88
C THR A 185 -7.07 12.21 -11.89
N PHE A 186 -6.22 12.08 -12.91
CA PHE A 186 -4.98 12.85 -13.00
C PHE A 186 -5.21 14.36 -12.83
N ILE A 187 -6.19 14.91 -13.55
CA ILE A 187 -6.49 16.34 -13.52
C ILE A 187 -6.90 16.81 -12.12
N ASP A 188 -7.66 16.00 -11.38
CA ASP A 188 -8.14 16.37 -10.04
C ASP A 188 -6.97 16.63 -9.08
N HIS A 189 -5.92 15.81 -9.14
CA HIS A 189 -4.73 15.99 -8.30
C HIS A 189 -3.80 17.07 -8.85
N LEU A 190 -3.61 17.16 -10.17
CA LEU A 190 -2.75 18.17 -10.77
C LEU A 190 -3.29 19.59 -10.59
N LEU A 191 -4.61 19.79 -10.58
CA LEU A 191 -5.21 21.08 -10.24
C LEU A 191 -4.95 21.48 -8.77
N ARG A 192 -5.02 20.53 -7.83
CA ARG A 192 -4.62 20.80 -6.43
C ARG A 192 -3.15 21.18 -6.33
N TYR A 193 -2.27 20.47 -7.03
CA TYR A 193 -0.86 20.78 -7.06
C TYR A 193 -0.55 22.10 -7.76
N GLN A 194 -1.31 22.45 -8.81
CA GLN A 194 -1.23 23.75 -9.47
C GLN A 194 -1.61 24.90 -8.51
N ALA A 195 -2.67 24.72 -7.72
CA ALA A 195 -3.12 25.72 -6.75
C ALA A 195 -2.16 25.90 -5.56
N ASP A 196 -1.42 24.86 -5.18
CA ASP A 196 -0.55 24.89 -4.01
C ASP A 196 0.81 25.57 -4.32
N PRO A 197 1.15 26.70 -3.69
CA PRO A 197 2.39 27.42 -4.00
C PRO A 197 3.65 26.62 -3.67
N ASP A 198 3.63 25.64 -2.76
CA ASP A 198 4.83 24.88 -2.39
C ASP A 198 5.15 23.75 -3.38
N CYS A 199 4.16 23.31 -4.15
CA CYS A 199 4.40 22.41 -5.27
C CYS A 199 4.89 23.21 -6.50
N LYS A 200 6.09 22.91 -7.00
CA LYS A 200 6.74 23.68 -8.09
C LYS A 200 6.84 22.91 -9.40
N ILE A 201 6.95 21.58 -9.33
CA ILE A 201 7.00 20.70 -10.49
C ILE A 201 5.87 19.68 -10.37
N LEU A 202 5.16 19.48 -11.48
CA LEU A 202 4.14 18.46 -11.60
C LEU A 202 4.73 17.25 -12.32
N LEU A 203 4.45 16.04 -11.83
CA LEU A 203 4.86 14.80 -12.49
C LEU A 203 3.64 13.90 -12.72
N LEU A 204 3.43 13.51 -13.97
CA LEU A 204 2.33 12.65 -14.39
C LEU A 204 2.89 11.33 -14.94
N LEU A 205 2.64 10.21 -14.26
CA LEU A 205 2.93 8.88 -14.79
C LEU A 205 1.63 8.22 -15.27
N GLY A 206 1.39 8.34 -16.57
CA GLY A 206 0.23 7.83 -17.27
C GLY A 206 0.41 6.37 -17.68
N GLU A 207 -0.60 5.82 -18.34
CA GLU A 207 -0.59 4.43 -18.80
C GLU A 207 -1.39 4.28 -20.09
N VAL A 208 -1.14 3.23 -20.85
CA VAL A 208 -2.03 2.78 -21.92
C VAL A 208 -3.47 2.60 -21.41
N GLY A 209 -4.46 2.91 -22.24
CA GLY A 209 -5.88 2.79 -21.91
C GLY A 209 -6.50 4.05 -21.30
N GLY A 210 -7.73 4.37 -21.71
CA GLY A 210 -8.43 5.59 -21.32
C GLY A 210 -7.84 6.88 -21.91
N ILE A 211 -8.47 8.01 -21.61
CA ILE A 211 -8.13 9.33 -22.19
C ILE A 211 -7.90 10.43 -21.11
N GLU A 212 -7.67 10.04 -19.86
CA GLU A 212 -7.56 11.00 -18.75
C GLU A 212 -6.38 11.98 -18.92
N GLU A 213 -5.28 11.56 -19.56
CA GLU A 213 -4.13 12.42 -19.83
C GLU A 213 -4.51 13.60 -20.76
N TYR A 214 -5.46 13.42 -21.68
CA TYR A 214 -5.91 14.48 -22.58
C TYR A 214 -6.62 15.62 -21.84
N ARG A 215 -7.30 15.33 -20.73
CA ARG A 215 -7.91 16.38 -19.89
C ARG A 215 -6.85 17.27 -19.25
N VAL A 216 -5.66 16.72 -18.98
CA VAL A 216 -4.50 17.50 -18.49
C VAL A 216 -3.91 18.32 -19.63
N ILE A 217 -3.85 17.77 -20.84
CA ILE A 217 -3.40 18.48 -22.05
C ILE A 217 -4.28 19.71 -22.30
N GLU A 218 -5.61 19.55 -22.24
CA GLU A 218 -6.56 20.66 -22.38
C GLU A 218 -6.29 21.76 -21.34
N ALA A 219 -6.10 21.38 -20.07
CA ALA A 219 -5.82 22.30 -18.98
C ALA A 219 -4.45 23.02 -19.08
N VAL A 220 -3.49 22.45 -19.80
CA VAL A 220 -2.22 23.13 -20.11
C VAL A 220 -2.41 24.10 -21.28
N GLN A 221 -3.13 23.68 -22.31
CA GLN A 221 -3.38 24.48 -23.51
C GLN A 221 -4.25 25.72 -23.24
N ASP A 222 -5.22 25.61 -22.34
CA ASP A 222 -6.08 26.74 -21.93
C ASP A 222 -5.44 27.66 -20.88
N GLY A 223 -4.25 27.30 -20.37
CA GLY A 223 -3.51 28.08 -19.38
C GLY A 223 -3.95 27.88 -17.93
N THR A 224 -4.84 26.92 -17.65
CA THR A 224 -5.25 26.57 -16.27
C THR A 224 -4.07 26.00 -15.47
N ILE A 225 -3.27 25.13 -16.08
CA ILE A 225 -2.02 24.60 -15.52
C ILE A 225 -0.84 25.30 -16.16
N THR A 226 -0.09 26.03 -15.34
CA THR A 226 1.05 26.84 -15.79
C THR A 226 2.40 26.36 -15.24
N LYS A 227 2.40 25.49 -14.22
CA LYS A 227 3.62 24.89 -13.69
C LYS A 227 4.19 23.87 -14.66
N PRO A 228 5.53 23.70 -14.70
CA PRO A 228 6.16 22.72 -15.57
C PRO A 228 5.71 21.30 -15.20
N ILE A 229 5.29 20.54 -16.21
CA ILE A 229 4.85 19.15 -16.07
C ILE A 229 5.86 18.23 -16.74
N VAL A 230 6.42 17.28 -15.99
CA VAL A 230 7.15 16.12 -16.53
C VAL A 230 6.17 14.96 -16.65
N ALA A 231 6.04 14.37 -17.83
CA ALA A 231 5.03 13.34 -18.06
C ALA A 231 5.53 12.18 -18.91
N TRP A 232 5.04 10.98 -18.62
CA TRP A 232 5.28 9.78 -19.40
C TRP A 232 4.11 8.81 -19.25
N ALA A 233 3.59 8.31 -20.36
CA ALA A 233 2.65 7.20 -20.40
C ALA A 233 3.39 5.89 -20.67
N ILE A 234 3.27 4.93 -19.75
CA ILE A 234 3.85 3.58 -19.91
C ILE A 234 2.96 2.69 -20.79
N GLY A 235 3.52 1.60 -21.33
CA GLY A 235 2.80 0.67 -22.22
C GLY A 235 3.04 0.92 -23.71
N THR A 236 4.15 1.56 -24.07
CA THR A 236 4.57 1.78 -25.47
C THR A 236 4.80 0.48 -26.24
N CYS A 237 5.11 -0.62 -25.55
CA CYS A 237 5.25 -1.94 -26.15
C CYS A 237 3.93 -2.49 -26.73
N ALA A 238 2.77 -1.97 -26.32
CA ALA A 238 1.46 -2.41 -26.82
C ALA A 238 1.36 -2.32 -28.35
N SER A 239 1.98 -1.30 -28.97
CA SER A 239 1.99 -1.14 -30.43
C SER A 239 2.93 -2.11 -31.15
N MET A 240 3.80 -2.82 -30.43
CA MET A 240 4.71 -3.81 -30.99
C MET A 240 4.06 -5.20 -31.09
N PHE A 241 2.96 -5.42 -30.38
CA PHE A 241 2.23 -6.69 -30.42
C PHE A 241 1.27 -6.73 -31.62
N LYS A 242 1.09 -7.93 -32.18
CA LYS A 242 0.16 -8.16 -33.30
C LYS A 242 -1.30 -8.25 -32.85
N THR A 243 -1.53 -8.55 -31.58
CA THR A 243 -2.86 -8.74 -30.98
C THR A 243 -3.05 -7.75 -29.85
N GLU A 244 -4.31 -7.42 -29.55
CA GLU A 244 -4.65 -6.62 -28.39
C GLU A 244 -4.27 -7.36 -27.09
N VAL A 245 -3.63 -6.65 -26.16
CA VAL A 245 -3.17 -7.21 -24.89
C VAL A 245 -3.79 -6.41 -23.75
N GLN A 246 -4.52 -7.10 -22.87
CA GLN A 246 -4.91 -6.58 -21.57
C GLN A 246 -3.70 -6.68 -20.64
N PHE A 247 -3.22 -5.55 -20.13
CA PHE A 247 -2.18 -5.54 -19.09
C PHE A 247 -2.79 -5.75 -17.70
N GLY A 248 -1.92 -5.87 -16.68
CA GLY A 248 -2.32 -6.27 -15.32
C GLY A 248 -3.40 -5.40 -14.68
N HIS A 249 -3.31 -4.07 -14.80
CA HIS A 249 -4.36 -3.19 -14.30
C HIS A 249 -5.62 -3.28 -15.17
N ALA A 250 -6.80 -3.25 -14.53
CA ALA A 250 -8.09 -3.38 -15.21
C ALA A 250 -8.31 -2.31 -16.30
N GLY A 251 -7.81 -1.08 -16.09
CA GLY A 251 -7.93 0.02 -17.06
C GLY A 251 -6.91 -0.02 -18.22
N SER A 252 -5.98 -0.96 -18.24
CA SER A 252 -4.81 -0.93 -19.14
C SER A 252 -5.03 -1.72 -20.41
N PHE A 253 -5.97 -1.20 -21.20
CA PHE A 253 -6.37 -1.71 -22.50
C PHE A 253 -6.75 -0.55 -23.42
N ALA A 254 -6.21 -0.52 -24.63
CA ALA A 254 -6.49 0.53 -25.60
C ALA A 254 -7.54 0.06 -26.62
N ASN A 255 -8.72 0.69 -26.61
CA ASN A 255 -9.77 0.44 -27.62
C ASN A 255 -9.58 1.28 -28.89
N SER A 256 -8.69 2.28 -28.85
CA SER A 256 -8.49 3.26 -29.90
C SER A 256 -7.05 3.74 -29.94
N GLN A 257 -6.67 4.35 -31.06
CA GLN A 257 -5.32 4.95 -31.21
C GLN A 257 -5.04 6.03 -30.17
N LEU A 258 -6.06 6.79 -29.76
CA LEU A 258 -5.94 7.81 -28.71
C LEU A 258 -5.58 7.20 -27.36
N GLU A 259 -6.00 5.97 -27.09
CA GLU A 259 -5.72 5.30 -25.81
C GLU A 259 -4.31 4.69 -25.77
N THR A 260 -3.56 4.70 -26.87
CA THR A 260 -2.19 4.16 -26.91
C THR A 260 -1.21 5.09 -26.20
N ALA A 261 -0.28 4.51 -25.44
CA ALA A 261 0.75 5.26 -24.72
C ALA A 261 1.60 6.14 -25.65
N ALA A 262 1.93 5.64 -26.85
CA ALA A 262 2.70 6.38 -27.85
C ALA A 262 1.99 7.67 -28.30
N ASN A 263 0.70 7.61 -28.61
CA ASN A 263 -0.06 8.80 -29.00
C ASN A 263 -0.26 9.76 -27.83
N LYS A 264 -0.46 9.27 -26.61
CA LYS A 264 -0.50 10.11 -25.40
C LYS A 264 0.82 10.86 -25.19
N ASN A 265 1.95 10.17 -25.29
CA ASN A 265 3.28 10.78 -25.14
C ASN A 265 3.53 11.86 -26.22
N LYS A 266 3.16 11.58 -27.47
CA LYS A 266 3.24 12.55 -28.56
C LYS A 266 2.38 13.78 -28.28
N ALA A 267 1.11 13.58 -27.91
CA ALA A 267 0.17 14.66 -27.63
C ALA A 267 0.61 15.52 -26.42
N MET A 268 1.11 14.90 -25.35
CA MET A 268 1.66 15.61 -24.20
C MET A 268 2.88 16.46 -24.61
N LYS A 269 3.78 15.91 -25.45
CA LYS A 269 4.97 16.64 -25.95
C LYS A 269 4.56 17.85 -26.80
N GLU A 270 3.58 17.68 -27.69
CA GLU A 270 3.04 18.77 -28.53
C GLU A 270 2.34 19.86 -27.71
N ALA A 271 1.74 19.50 -26.57
CA ALA A 271 1.08 20.43 -25.66
C ALA A 271 2.04 21.19 -24.72
N GLY A 272 3.35 20.92 -24.78
CA GLY A 272 4.36 21.64 -24.00
C GLY A 272 4.79 20.94 -22.71
N PHE A 273 4.43 19.68 -22.51
CA PHE A 273 4.93 18.88 -21.39
C PHE A 273 6.39 18.49 -21.64
N HIS A 274 7.15 18.32 -20.56
CA HIS A 274 8.47 17.69 -20.61
C HIS A 274 8.30 16.17 -20.68
N VAL A 275 8.32 15.61 -21.88
CA VAL A 275 8.17 14.18 -22.14
C VAL A 275 9.51 13.58 -22.56
N PRO A 276 10.08 12.61 -21.81
CA PRO A 276 11.31 11.93 -22.19
C PRO A 276 11.07 10.98 -23.38
N ASP A 277 12.14 10.50 -24.03
CA ASP A 277 11.99 9.55 -25.15
C ASP A 277 11.71 8.13 -24.66
N THR A 278 12.26 7.75 -23.50
CA THR A 278 11.93 6.52 -22.77
C THR A 278 11.72 6.78 -21.27
N PHE A 279 11.26 5.76 -20.53
CA PHE A 279 11.10 5.88 -19.08
C PHE A 279 12.45 6.07 -18.37
N GLU A 280 13.51 5.44 -18.87
CA GLU A 280 14.87 5.53 -18.30
C GLU A 280 15.46 6.94 -18.37
N ASP A 281 15.00 7.77 -19.31
CA ASP A 281 15.46 9.16 -19.48
C ASP A 281 14.74 10.15 -18.54
N MET A 282 13.64 9.72 -17.90
CA MET A 282 12.86 10.56 -16.98
C MET A 282 13.69 11.20 -15.85
N PRO A 283 14.60 10.48 -15.16
CA PRO A 283 15.40 11.06 -14.09
C PRO A 283 16.27 12.24 -14.57
N ALA A 284 16.89 12.11 -15.75
CA ALA A 284 17.73 13.17 -16.31
C ALA A 284 16.91 14.40 -16.71
N LEU A 285 15.75 14.19 -17.34
CA LEU A 285 14.83 15.26 -17.71
C LEU A 285 14.29 15.99 -16.48
N LEU A 286 13.84 15.25 -15.45
CA LEU A 286 13.35 15.80 -14.20
C LEU A 286 14.41 16.64 -13.49
N SER A 287 15.65 16.14 -13.42
CA SER A 287 16.79 16.88 -12.87
C SER A 287 17.01 18.21 -13.62
N SER A 288 16.96 18.20 -14.95
CA SER A 288 17.12 19.41 -15.78
C SER A 288 16.05 20.48 -15.49
N VAL A 289 14.78 20.07 -15.40
CA VAL A 289 13.65 20.96 -15.05
C VAL A 289 13.84 21.54 -13.65
N TYR A 290 14.18 20.70 -12.68
CA TYR A 290 14.45 21.12 -11.31
C TYR A 290 15.62 22.13 -11.21
N GLN A 291 16.75 21.86 -11.86
CA GLN A 291 17.89 22.78 -11.86
C GLN A 291 17.57 24.13 -12.51
N THR A 292 16.70 24.16 -13.53
CA THR A 292 16.23 25.40 -14.14
C THR A 292 15.44 26.26 -13.15
N LEU A 293 14.56 25.63 -12.37
CA LEU A 293 13.76 26.29 -11.33
C LEU A 293 14.58 26.70 -10.11
N VAL A 294 15.68 26.00 -9.81
CA VAL A 294 16.64 26.44 -8.79
C VAL A 294 17.41 27.68 -9.27
N LYS A 295 17.91 27.67 -10.51
CA LYS A 295 18.67 28.78 -11.10
C LYS A 295 17.85 30.07 -11.21
N ASN A 296 16.56 29.96 -11.55
CA ASN A 296 15.68 31.12 -11.63
C ASN A 296 15.09 31.55 -10.26
N GLY A 297 15.43 30.84 -9.18
CA GLY A 297 15.02 31.16 -7.81
C GLY A 297 13.60 30.74 -7.43
N SER A 298 12.87 30.03 -8.30
CA SER A 298 11.53 29.50 -8.02
C SER A 298 11.53 28.40 -6.97
N ILE A 299 12.60 27.58 -6.95
CA ILE A 299 12.87 26.59 -5.91
C ILE A 299 14.09 27.06 -5.12
N LYS A 300 13.95 27.09 -3.79
CA LYS A 300 15.05 27.36 -2.85
C LYS A 300 15.24 26.12 -1.98
N PRO A 301 16.21 25.25 -2.31
CA PRO A 301 16.41 24.01 -1.58
C PRO A 301 16.67 24.27 -0.09
N LYS A 302 15.95 23.57 0.79
CA LYS A 302 16.14 23.66 2.24
C LYS A 302 17.28 22.75 2.67
N ALA A 303 17.94 23.11 3.77
CA ALA A 303 18.96 22.26 4.37
C ALA A 303 18.34 20.91 4.81
N GLU A 304 19.09 19.82 4.62
CA GLU A 304 18.64 18.49 4.99
C GLU A 304 18.46 18.40 6.52
N PRO A 305 17.26 18.04 7.02
CA PRO A 305 17.08 17.83 8.45
C PRO A 305 17.80 16.55 8.90
N ILE A 306 18.11 16.48 10.20
CA ILE A 306 18.67 15.26 10.79
C ILE A 306 17.66 14.12 10.62
N VAL A 307 18.10 13.03 9.98
CA VAL A 307 17.34 11.79 9.86
C VAL A 307 17.03 11.26 11.27
N PRO A 308 15.77 11.16 11.68
CA PRO A 308 15.44 10.62 12.98
C PRO A 308 15.76 9.12 13.02
N LYS A 309 16.33 8.67 14.15
CA LYS A 309 16.67 7.27 14.36
C LYS A 309 15.43 6.52 14.80
N ILE A 310 15.06 5.47 14.07
CA ILE A 310 14.01 4.53 14.47
C ILE A 310 14.69 3.25 14.95
N PRO A 311 14.29 2.69 16.10
CA PRO A 311 14.77 1.39 16.53
C PRO A 311 14.44 0.33 15.48
N LEU A 312 15.38 -0.58 15.24
CA LEU A 312 15.13 -1.73 14.39
C LEU A 312 14.17 -2.70 15.09
N ASP A 313 13.16 -3.20 14.36
CA ASP A 313 12.27 -4.22 14.89
C ASP A 313 13.06 -5.48 15.28
N TYR A 314 12.69 -6.07 16.42
CA TYR A 314 13.34 -7.27 16.95
C TYR A 314 13.34 -8.42 15.94
N SER A 315 12.21 -8.65 15.26
CA SER A 315 12.07 -9.70 14.24
C SER A 315 13.04 -9.49 13.08
N TRP A 316 13.16 -8.25 12.60
CA TRP A 316 14.06 -7.90 11.50
C TRP A 316 15.53 -8.00 11.89
N ALA A 317 15.88 -7.54 13.10
CA ALA A 317 17.22 -7.68 13.64
C ALA A 317 17.63 -9.17 13.81
N GLN A 318 16.68 -10.03 14.20
CA GLN A 318 16.89 -11.46 14.34
C GLN A 318 17.06 -12.13 12.96
N GLU A 319 16.23 -11.76 11.97
CA GLU A 319 16.30 -12.30 10.60
C GLU A 319 17.62 -11.95 9.91
N LEU A 320 18.13 -10.72 10.11
CA LEU A 320 19.43 -10.28 9.62
C LEU A 320 20.62 -10.85 10.42
N GLY A 321 20.38 -11.59 11.51
CA GLY A 321 21.43 -12.14 12.37
C GLY A 321 22.22 -11.10 13.16
N LEU A 322 21.69 -9.87 13.31
CA LEU A 322 22.35 -8.78 14.05
C LEU A 322 22.30 -9.00 15.56
N ILE A 323 21.31 -9.76 16.02
CA ILE A 323 21.11 -10.10 17.43
C ILE A 323 20.90 -11.60 17.61
N ARG A 324 21.16 -12.08 18.82
CA ARG A 324 20.81 -13.44 19.24
C ARG A 324 20.00 -13.36 20.53
N LYS A 325 18.88 -14.08 20.57
CA LYS A 325 18.09 -14.27 21.79
C LYS A 325 18.09 -15.75 22.14
N PRO A 326 18.51 -16.14 23.36
CA PRO A 326 18.45 -17.53 23.78
C PRO A 326 16.99 -18.00 23.82
N ALA A 327 16.74 -19.22 23.35
CA ALA A 327 15.43 -19.84 23.45
C ALA A 327 15.09 -20.09 24.93
N ALA A 328 13.91 -19.68 25.37
CA ALA A 328 13.44 -19.90 26.74
C ALA A 328 12.90 -21.33 26.94
N PHE A 329 12.50 -22.00 25.86
CA PHE A 329 11.89 -23.33 25.87
C PHE A 329 12.52 -24.22 24.81
N ILE A 330 12.57 -25.52 25.10
CA ILE A 330 13.01 -26.55 24.17
C ILE A 330 11.87 -27.56 24.06
N SER A 331 11.32 -27.75 22.85
CA SER A 331 10.39 -28.83 22.53
C SER A 331 11.09 -29.85 21.64
N THR A 332 10.90 -31.14 21.91
CA THR A 332 11.55 -32.24 21.14
C THR A 332 10.57 -33.31 20.70
N ILE A 333 9.27 -33.12 20.93
CA ILE A 333 8.24 -34.14 20.70
C ILE A 333 7.37 -33.83 19.48
N SER A 334 7.24 -32.55 19.11
CA SER A 334 6.50 -32.12 17.93
C SER A 334 7.08 -30.86 17.32
N ASP A 335 6.90 -30.69 16.02
CA ASP A 335 7.23 -29.45 15.28
C ASP A 335 6.09 -29.12 14.33
N ASP A 336 5.42 -27.99 14.58
CA ASP A 336 4.27 -27.48 13.83
C ASP A 336 4.64 -26.27 12.94
N ARG A 337 5.92 -25.89 12.90
CA ARG A 337 6.39 -24.70 12.18
C ARG A 337 6.59 -24.95 10.68
N GLY A 338 6.72 -26.22 10.29
CA GLY A 338 6.94 -26.64 8.91
C GLY A 338 5.67 -26.62 8.06
N GLN A 339 5.78 -27.10 6.82
CA GLN A 339 4.62 -27.31 5.94
C GLN A 339 3.68 -28.41 6.45
N GLU A 340 4.20 -29.28 7.31
CA GLU A 340 3.49 -30.42 7.84
C GLU A 340 3.85 -30.61 9.31
N LEU A 341 2.87 -31.03 10.11
CA LEU A 341 3.05 -31.38 11.51
C LEU A 341 3.96 -32.59 11.63
N LEU A 342 4.98 -32.50 12.48
CA LEU A 342 5.89 -33.60 12.79
C LEU A 342 5.62 -34.11 14.22
N TYR A 343 5.51 -35.43 14.38
CA TYR A 343 5.55 -36.13 15.67
C TYR A 343 6.88 -36.86 15.82
N ALA A 344 7.74 -36.36 16.71
CA ALA A 344 9.12 -36.83 16.90
C ALA A 344 9.90 -37.03 15.58
N GLY A 345 9.70 -36.11 14.62
CA GLY A 345 10.32 -36.13 13.30
C GLY A 345 9.58 -36.94 12.23
N MET A 346 8.52 -37.69 12.58
CA MET A 346 7.66 -38.35 11.62
C MET A 346 6.57 -37.37 11.12
N PRO A 347 6.43 -37.17 9.80
CA PRO A 347 5.33 -36.39 9.23
C PRO A 347 3.96 -36.98 9.57
N ILE A 348 2.97 -36.12 9.80
CA ILE A 348 1.62 -36.56 10.16
C ILE A 348 0.97 -37.41 9.05
N SER A 349 1.29 -37.18 7.78
CA SER A 349 0.87 -38.03 6.66
C SER A 349 1.44 -39.43 6.75
N ASP A 350 2.69 -39.59 7.16
CA ASP A 350 3.32 -40.90 7.36
C ASP A 350 2.72 -41.64 8.56
N VAL A 351 2.36 -40.93 9.63
CA VAL A 351 1.61 -41.49 10.77
C VAL A 351 0.34 -42.21 10.30
N PHE A 352 -0.44 -41.58 9.40
CA PHE A 352 -1.65 -42.18 8.85
C PHE A 352 -1.37 -43.23 7.77
N LYS A 353 -0.39 -42.98 6.89
CA LYS A 353 -0.02 -43.90 5.80
C LYS A 353 0.50 -45.24 6.32
N GLU A 354 1.22 -45.21 7.43
CA GLU A 354 1.78 -46.39 8.07
C GLU A 354 0.85 -47.02 9.12
N ASP A 355 -0.36 -46.45 9.32
CA ASP A 355 -1.40 -46.94 10.22
C ASP A 355 -0.89 -47.30 11.64
N ILE A 356 -0.05 -46.42 12.21
CA ILE A 356 0.62 -46.71 13.50
C ILE A 356 -0.32 -46.61 14.72
N GLY A 357 -1.57 -46.16 14.52
CA GLY A 357 -2.59 -46.07 15.56
C GLY A 357 -2.30 -45.05 16.67
N ILE A 358 -3.16 -45.05 17.70
CA ILE A 358 -3.01 -44.16 18.87
C ILE A 358 -1.76 -44.56 19.66
N GLY A 359 -1.50 -45.86 19.79
CA GLY A 359 -0.33 -46.39 20.48
C GLY A 359 0.98 -45.97 19.82
N GLY A 360 1.03 -45.92 18.49
CA GLY A 360 2.19 -45.42 17.75
C GLY A 360 2.38 -43.91 17.88
N VAL A 361 1.29 -43.14 17.85
CA VAL A 361 1.37 -41.69 18.11
C VAL A 361 1.86 -41.41 19.54
N MET A 362 1.33 -42.13 20.54
CA MET A 362 1.85 -42.06 21.92
C MET A 362 3.33 -42.42 21.96
N SER A 363 3.76 -43.42 21.19
CA SER A 363 5.16 -43.82 21.19
C SER A 363 6.09 -42.72 20.66
N LEU A 364 5.67 -42.03 19.60
CA LEU A 364 6.37 -40.88 19.06
C LEU A 364 6.39 -39.72 20.06
N LEU A 365 5.24 -39.32 20.60
CA LEU A 365 5.15 -38.14 21.45
C LEU A 365 5.77 -38.33 22.84
N TRP A 366 5.61 -39.50 23.46
CA TRP A 366 6.08 -39.76 24.82
C TRP A 366 7.50 -40.31 24.87
N PHE A 367 7.85 -41.19 23.93
CA PHE A 367 9.14 -41.88 23.93
C PHE A 367 10.09 -41.42 22.82
N ARG A 368 9.61 -40.57 21.89
CA ARG A 368 10.37 -40.11 20.71
C ARG A 368 10.91 -41.26 19.86
N ARG A 369 10.14 -42.34 19.78
CA ARG A 369 10.50 -43.56 19.05
C ARG A 369 9.27 -44.20 18.44
N ARG A 370 9.44 -44.77 17.25
CA ARG A 370 8.46 -45.70 16.68
C ARG A 370 8.63 -47.05 17.37
N LEU A 371 7.72 -47.37 18.29
CA LEU A 371 7.72 -48.68 18.94
C LEU A 371 7.21 -49.75 17.96
N PRO A 372 7.60 -51.02 18.13
CA PRO A 372 7.04 -52.11 17.35
C PRO A 372 5.53 -52.23 17.55
N ASP A 373 4.81 -52.75 16.55
CA ASP A 373 3.35 -52.83 16.54
C ASP A 373 2.75 -53.51 17.78
N TYR A 374 3.41 -54.54 18.33
CA TYR A 374 2.94 -55.21 19.54
C TYR A 374 2.95 -54.29 20.77
N ALA A 375 3.94 -53.39 20.86
CA ALA A 375 4.07 -52.46 21.97
C ALA A 375 3.07 -51.30 21.81
N SER A 376 2.87 -50.81 20.58
CA SER A 376 1.81 -49.85 20.28
C SER A 376 0.43 -50.41 20.62
N LYS A 377 0.13 -51.65 20.22
CA LYS A 377 -1.12 -52.34 20.59
C LYS A 377 -1.25 -52.56 22.10
N PHE A 378 -0.17 -52.87 22.80
CA PHE A 378 -0.18 -52.99 24.25
C PHE A 378 -0.52 -51.65 24.92
N LEU A 379 0.03 -50.53 24.45
CA LEU A 379 -0.34 -49.20 24.95
C LEU A 379 -1.83 -48.92 24.77
N GLU A 380 -2.39 -49.26 23.60
CA GLU A 380 -3.83 -49.14 23.34
C GLU A 380 -4.67 -50.05 24.24
N MET A 381 -4.22 -51.28 24.50
CA MET A 381 -4.89 -52.20 25.42
C MET A 381 -4.93 -51.66 26.85
N VAL A 382 -3.82 -51.08 27.32
CA VAL A 382 -3.75 -50.43 28.64
C VAL A 382 -4.78 -49.30 28.70
N LEU A 383 -4.82 -48.43 27.69
CA LEU A 383 -5.81 -47.34 27.62
C LEU A 383 -7.26 -47.86 27.68
N MET A 384 -7.57 -48.95 26.97
CA MET A 384 -8.91 -49.56 26.98
C MET A 384 -9.27 -50.16 28.34
N LEU A 385 -8.33 -50.87 28.99
CA LEU A 385 -8.57 -51.50 30.29
C LEU A 385 -8.71 -50.48 31.43
N THR A 386 -7.96 -49.37 31.36
CA THR A 386 -8.00 -48.30 32.37
C THR A 386 -9.00 -47.21 32.04
N ALA A 387 -9.85 -47.40 31.03
CA ALA A 387 -10.76 -46.36 30.56
C ALA A 387 -11.74 -45.91 31.65
N ASP A 388 -12.27 -46.86 32.42
CA ASP A 388 -13.19 -46.59 33.54
C ASP A 388 -13.25 -47.80 34.48
N HIS A 389 -13.53 -47.56 35.76
CA HIS A 389 -13.84 -48.60 36.75
C HIS A 389 -15.05 -48.20 37.63
N GLY A 390 -15.95 -47.37 37.09
CA GLY A 390 -17.22 -46.99 37.71
C GLY A 390 -17.18 -45.66 38.46
#